data_AF-A0A9D3YE99-F1
#
_entry.id   AF-A0A9D3YE99-F1
#
_cell.length_a   1.000
_cell.length_b   1.000
_cell.length_c   1.000
_cell.angle_alpha   90.00
_cell.angle_beta   90.00
_cell.angle_gamma   90.00
#
_symmetry.space_group_name_H-M   'P 1'
#
loop_
_entity.id
_entity.type
_entity.pdbx_description
1 polymer ?
#
loop_
_entity_poly.entity_id
_entity_poly.type
_entity_poly.pdbx_seq_one_letter_code
_entity_poly.pdbx_strand_id
1 'polypeptide(L)' 'MRVLDFFIESINSNCHFASYPCRSLADFKAGKCNTCGTGCANMGYDSNNGHPHHGTYYLSTNGNRPFCKP' A
#
# COMPACT_ATOMS: atom_id res chain seq x y z
N MET A 1 -10.76 -14.35 -1.52
CA MET A 1 -10.91 -13.51 -0.31
C MET A 1 -9.74 -12.54 -0.33
N ARG A 2 -9.93 -11.31 -0.83
CA ARG A 2 -8.81 -10.48 -1.33
C ARG A 2 -7.72 -10.13 -0.30
N VAL A 3 -8.08 -9.98 0.98
CA VAL A 3 -7.12 -9.58 2.04
C VAL A 3 -6.01 -10.62 2.24
N LEU A 4 -6.38 -11.90 2.34
CA LEU A 4 -5.40 -12.98 2.49
C LEU A 4 -4.50 -13.09 1.28
N ASP A 5 -5.09 -12.97 0.08
CA ASP A 5 -4.35 -13.05 -1.18
C ASP A 5 -3.28 -11.94 -1.26
N PHE A 6 -3.61 -10.72 -0.86
CA PHE A 6 -2.67 -9.60 -0.80
C PHE A 6 -1.59 -9.79 0.26
N PHE A 7 -1.96 -10.28 1.45
CA PHE A 7 -0.99 -10.52 2.52
C PHE A 7 0.01 -11.62 2.13
N ILE A 8 -0.46 -12.73 1.56
CA ILE A 8 0.40 -13.82 1.06
C ILE A 8 1.32 -13.31 -0.05
N GLU A 9 0.82 -12.49 -0.98
CA GLU A 9 1.66 -11.91 -2.04
C GLU A 9 2.71 -10.94 -1.46
N SER A 10 2.38 -10.16 -0.43
CA SER A 10 3.32 -9.25 0.23
C SER A 10 4.51 -9.97 0.89
N ILE A 11 4.39 -11.27 1.18
CA ILE A 11 5.47 -12.10 1.72
C ILE A 11 6.33 -12.68 0.59
N ASN A 12 5.69 -13.15 -0.49
CA ASN A 12 6.33 -13.99 -1.50
C ASN A 12 6.77 -13.25 -2.77
N SER A 13 6.46 -11.96 -2.87
CA SER A 13 6.78 -11.13 -4.03
C SER A 13 7.92 -10.15 -3.71
N ASN A 14 8.79 -9.90 -4.69
CA ASN A 14 9.80 -8.84 -4.61
C ASN A 14 9.20 -7.44 -4.86
N CYS A 15 7.90 -7.36 -5.16
CA CYS A 15 7.18 -6.10 -5.33
C CYS A 15 6.58 -5.67 -4.00
N HIS A 16 6.97 -4.48 -3.53
CA HIS A 16 6.42 -3.91 -2.31
C HIS A 16 5.09 -3.20 -2.59
N PHE A 17 4.07 -3.50 -1.78
CA PHE A 17 2.79 -2.80 -1.85
C PHE A 17 2.90 -1.40 -1.20
N ALA A 18 3.64 -0.50 -1.86
CA ALA A 18 3.82 0.86 -1.42
C ALA A 18 2.47 1.59 -1.32
N SER A 19 2.24 2.21 -0.17
CA SER A 19 1.00 2.91 0.14
C SER A 19 1.28 4.31 0.66
N TYR A 20 0.41 5.23 0.29
CA TYR A 20 0.58 6.66 0.53
C TYR A 20 -0.37 7.15 1.62
N PRO A 21 0.11 7.95 2.57
CA PRO A 21 -0.76 8.58 3.55
C PRO A 21 -1.70 9.54 2.82
N CYS A 22 -3.00 9.42 3.05
CA CYS A 22 -3.97 10.32 2.45
C CYS A 22 -5.18 10.51 3.36
N ARG A 23 -5.80 11.69 3.28
CA ARG A 23 -6.99 12.01 4.09
C ARG A 23 -8.22 11.19 3.68
N SER A 24 -8.33 10.88 2.40
CA SER A 24 -9.49 10.17 1.85
C SER A 24 -9.16 9.40 0.59
N LEU A 25 -9.94 8.34 0.31
CA LEU A 25 -9.85 7.62 -0.97
C LEU A 25 -10.13 8.54 -2.17
N ALA A 26 -11.00 9.53 -2.01
CA ALA A 26 -11.33 10.49 -3.07
C ALA A 26 -10.13 11.36 -3.44
N ASP A 27 -9.40 11.87 -2.44
CA ASP A 27 -8.18 12.65 -2.66
C ASP A 27 -7.06 11.80 -3.29
N PHE A 28 -6.95 10.53 -2.88
CA PHE A 28 -6.03 9.57 -3.48
C PHE A 28 -6.36 9.33 -4.96
N LYS A 29 -7.63 9.06 -5.30
CA LYS A 29 -8.10 8.88 -6.68
C LYS A 29 -7.95 10.14 -7.53
N ALA A 30 -8.04 11.33 -6.91
CA ALA A 30 -7.79 12.61 -7.56
C ALA A 30 -6.29 12.93 -7.74
N GLY A 31 -5.39 12.04 -7.33
CA GLY A 31 -3.93 12.21 -7.48
C GLY A 31 -3.31 13.20 -6.51
N LYS A 32 -4.01 13.62 -5.45
CA LYS A 32 -3.52 14.62 -4.48
C LYS A 32 -2.51 14.07 -3.48
N CYS A 33 -2.40 12.74 -3.38
CA CYS A 33 -1.56 12.02 -2.42
C CYS A 33 -0.59 11.11 -3.17
N ASN A 34 0.39 11.71 -3.84
CA ASN A 34 1.40 11.06 -4.65
C ASN A 34 2.82 11.15 -4.06
N THR A 35 2.96 11.70 -2.86
CA THR A 35 4.24 11.82 -2.16
C THR A 35 4.15 11.17 -0.78
N CYS A 36 5.28 10.66 -0.30
CA CYS A 36 5.33 9.97 0.99
C CYS A 36 5.14 10.93 2.19
N GLY A 37 5.34 12.23 2.03
CA GLY A 37 5.24 13.20 3.13
C GLY A 37 6.03 12.75 4.35
N THR A 38 5.32 12.46 5.44
CA THR A 38 5.84 11.95 6.72
C THR A 38 6.38 10.51 6.67
N GLY A 39 6.15 9.78 5.59
CA GLY A 39 6.64 8.43 5.32
C GLY A 39 5.59 7.57 4.61
N CYS A 40 5.99 6.87 3.55
CA CYS A 40 5.17 5.83 2.93
C CYS A 40 5.25 4.56 3.78
N ALA A 41 4.18 3.77 3.73
CA ALA A 41 4.14 2.46 4.38
C ALA A 41 3.98 1.35 3.36
N ASN A 42 4.52 0.17 3.63
CA ASN A 42 4.21 -1.02 2.85
C ASN A 42 2.96 -1.70 3.42
N MET A 43 2.01 -2.05 2.56
CA MET A 43 0.90 -2.89 2.99
C MET A 43 1.38 -4.35 3.13
N GLY A 44 0.96 -5.03 4.20
CA GLY A 44 1.18 -6.46 4.39
C GLY A 44 2.32 -6.76 5.36
N TYR A 45 3.15 -7.75 5.02
CA TYR A 45 4.19 -8.30 5.91
C TYR A 45 5.19 -7.23 6.41
N ASP A 46 5.66 -6.36 5.50
CA ASP A 46 6.63 -5.30 5.80
C ASP A 46 6.01 -4.01 6.37
N SER A 47 4.75 -4.06 6.86
CA SER A 47 4.03 -2.86 7.32
C SER A 47 4.60 -2.21 8.59
N ASN A 48 5.44 -2.93 9.33
CA ASN A 48 6.10 -2.42 10.53
C ASN A 48 7.59 -2.05 10.32
N ASN A 49 8.12 -2.21 9.10
CA ASN A 49 9.51 -1.88 8.82
C ASN A 49 9.70 -0.35 8.74
N GLY A 50 10.80 0.15 9.33
CA GLY A 50 11.31 1.49 9.01
C GLY A 50 10.55 2.71 9.58
N HIS A 51 10.20 2.67 10.87
CA HIS A 51 9.33 3.64 11.58
C HIS A 51 7.85 3.47 11.23
N PRO A 52 7.10 2.63 11.98
CA PRO A 52 5.68 2.45 11.72
C PRO A 52 4.94 3.78 11.90
N HIS A 53 4.35 4.25 10.80
CA HIS A 53 3.55 5.46 10.79
C HIS A 53 2.07 5.08 10.99
N HIS A 54 1.43 5.71 11.96
CA HIS A 54 0.01 5.53 12.21
C HIS A 54 -0.82 6.41 11.26
N GLY A 55 -1.87 5.85 10.67
CA GLY A 55 -2.76 6.61 9.80
C GLY A 55 -3.51 5.74 8.81
N THR A 56 -4.23 6.40 7.90
CA THR A 56 -4.88 5.74 6.78
C THR A 56 -4.02 5.90 5.53
N TYR A 57 -3.72 4.77 4.91
CA TYR A 57 -2.90 4.67 3.72
C TYR A 57 -3.71 4.09 2.59
N TYR A 58 -3.40 4.54 1.37
CA TYR A 58 -4.08 4.10 0.16
C TYR A 58 -3.05 3.69 -0.88
N LEU A 59 -3.38 2.63 -1.60
CA LEU A 59 -2.64 2.15 -2.76
C LEU A 59 -3.63 1.62 -3.81
N SER A 60 -3.13 1.41 -5.02
CA SER A 60 -3.88 0.71 -6.05
C SER A 60 -3.27 -0.68 -6.27
N THR A 61 -4.13 -1.68 -6.42
CA THR A 61 -3.73 -3.04 -6.81
C THR A 61 -4.29 -3.38 -8.19
N ASN A 62 -3.79 -4.46 -8.79
CA ASN A 62 -4.39 -5.02 -10.00
C ASN A 62 -5.69 -5.78 -9.69
N GLY A 63 -6.49 -6.03 -10.72
CA GLY A 63 -7.72 -6.82 -10.58
C GLY A 63 -7.44 -8.27 -10.18
N ASN A 64 -6.31 -8.83 -10.65
CA ASN A 64 -5.86 -10.21 -10.56
C ASN A 64 -4.37 -10.28 -10.17
N ARG A 65 -3.88 -11.48 -9.82
CA ARG A 65 -2.44 -11.71 -9.55
C ARG A 65 -1.57 -11.44 -10.78
N PRO A 66 -0.35 -10.88 -10.61
CA PRO A 66 0.16 -10.28 -9.38
C PRO A 66 -0.62 -9.01 -9.03
N PHE A 67 -1.07 -8.90 -7.78
CA PHE A 67 -1.87 -7.77 -7.32
C PHE A 67 -1.03 -6.51 -7.11
N CYS A 68 0.26 -6.67 -6.81
CA CYS A 68 1.18 -5.55 -6.63
C CYS A 68 1.36 -4.76 -7.94
N LYS A 69 1.46 -3.44 -7.82
CA LYS A 69 1.83 -2.55 -8.92
C LYS A 69 3.28 -2.11 -8.73
N PRO A 70 4.16 -2.33 -9.72
CA PRO A 70 5.52 -1.80 -9.68
C PRO A 70 5.54 -0.27 -9.79
#